data_AF-A0ABD4Q7J8-F1
#
_entry.id   AF-A0ABD4Q7J8-F1
#
_cell.length_a   1.000
_cell.length_b   1.000
_cell.length_c   1.000
_cell.angle_alpha   90.00
_cell.angle_beta   90.00
_cell.angle_gamma   90.00
#
_symmetry.space_group_name_H-M   'P 1'
#
loop_
_entity.id
_entity.type
_entity.pdbx_description
1 polymer ?
#
loop_
_entity_poly.entity_id
_entity_poly.type
_entity_poly.pdbx_seq_one_letter_code
_entity_poly.pdbx_strand_id
1 'polypeptide(L)'
;FTDPSARLIYDPEDPPFLSRLWVSGLREIAARRGPGSRAARYVELLTDRSEEFRRIWKKHEVGLRPGATKRFIHPELGRLELTCQTLV
;
A
#
# COMPACT_ATOMS: atom_id res chain seq x y z
N PHE A 1 -4.65 4.80 -4.21
CA PHE A 1 -5.94 4.10 -4.36
C PHE A 1 -7.02 4.99 -4.95
N THR A 2 -7.25 6.20 -4.42
CA THR A 2 -8.18 7.17 -5.02
C THR A 2 -7.55 8.05 -6.10
N ASP A 3 -6.22 8.13 -6.10
CA ASP A 3 -5.43 8.76 -7.15
C ASP A 3 -4.57 7.69 -7.84
N PRO A 4 -4.79 7.40 -9.13
CA PRO A 4 -3.96 6.48 -9.90
C PRO A 4 -2.53 6.99 -10.13
N SER A 5 -2.32 8.30 -10.21
CA SER A 5 -1.01 8.90 -10.51
C SER A 5 0.01 8.66 -9.40
N ALA A 6 -0.44 8.48 -8.16
CA ALA A 6 0.39 8.11 -7.02
C ALA A 6 1.19 6.80 -7.19
N ARG A 7 0.86 5.97 -8.21
CA ARG A 7 1.63 4.75 -8.52
C ARG A 7 2.78 4.97 -9.50
N LEU A 8 2.76 6.07 -10.24
CA LEU A 8 3.73 6.36 -11.29
C LEU A 8 5.16 6.59 -10.75
N ILE A 9 5.29 6.86 -9.45
CA ILE A 9 6.59 7.02 -8.79
C ILE A 9 7.32 5.68 -8.61
N TYR A 10 6.62 4.55 -8.70
CA TYR A 10 7.20 3.23 -8.51
C TYR A 10 7.60 2.62 -9.84
N ASP A 11 8.64 1.78 -9.81
CA ASP A 11 9.02 0.97 -10.97
C ASP A 11 7.82 0.11 -11.43
N PRO A 12 7.49 0.04 -12.73
CA PRO A 12 6.26 -0.60 -13.23
C PRO A 12 6.06 -2.07 -12.84
N GLU A 13 7.10 -2.78 -12.41
CA GLU A 13 7.01 -4.17 -11.95
C GLU A 13 6.49 -4.31 -10.52
N ASP A 14 6.63 -3.27 -9.70
CA ASP A 14 6.32 -3.29 -8.26
C ASP A 14 4.85 -2.98 -7.85
N PRO A 15 4.00 -2.22 -8.61
CA PRO A 15 2.70 -1.75 -8.13
C PRO A 15 1.73 -2.86 -7.71
N PRO A 16 1.63 -4.01 -8.40
CA PRO A 16 0.73 -5.08 -7.96
C PRO A 16 1.08 -5.62 -6.57
N PHE A 17 2.37 -5.75 -6.25
CA PHE A 17 2.83 -6.18 -4.94
C PHE A 17 2.64 -5.08 -3.89
N LEU A 18 3.04 -3.84 -4.21
CA LEU A 18 2.93 -2.71 -3.28
C LEU A 18 1.47 -2.42 -2.89
N SER A 19 0.53 -2.47 -3.83
CA SER A 19 -0.90 -2.31 -3.51
C SER A 19 -1.37 -3.39 -2.50
N ARG A 20 -0.94 -4.65 -2.65
CA ARG A 20 -1.28 -5.73 -1.69
C ARG A 20 -0.64 -5.47 -0.32
N LEU A 21 0.63 -5.08 -0.31
CA LEU A 21 1.39 -4.77 0.89
C LEU A 21 0.73 -3.66 1.73
N TRP A 22 0.31 -2.57 1.08
CA TRP A 22 -0.34 -1.46 1.79
C TRP A 22 -1.71 -1.87 2.36
N VAL A 23 -2.46 -2.68 1.61
CA VAL A 23 -3.77 -3.18 2.06
C VAL A 23 -3.62 -4.13 3.25
N SER A 24 -2.64 -5.04 3.22
CA SER A 24 -2.39 -5.95 4.35
C SER A 24 -1.97 -5.19 5.61
N GLY A 25 -1.11 -4.16 5.47
CA GLY A 25 -0.71 -3.30 6.59
C GLY A 25 -1.88 -2.52 7.19
N LEU A 26 -2.77 -1.97 6.35
CA LEU A 26 -3.98 -1.30 6.83
C LEU A 26 -4.90 -2.26 7.59
N ARG A 27 -5.04 -3.51 7.11
CA ARG A 27 -5.82 -4.55 7.79
C ARG A 27 -5.27 -4.88 9.17
N GLU A 28 -3.95 -5.05 9.30
CA GLU A 28 -3.29 -5.28 10.59
C GLU A 28 -3.57 -4.14 11.58
N ILE A 29 -3.42 -2.89 11.14
CA ILE A 29 -3.60 -1.73 12.01
C ILE A 29 -5.08 -1.56 12.39
N ALA A 30 -6.01 -1.78 11.45
CA ALA A 30 -7.44 -1.70 11.71
C ALA A 30 -7.89 -2.78 12.71
N ALA A 31 -7.41 -4.01 12.56
CA ALA A 31 -7.68 -5.08 13.51
C ALA A 31 -7.13 -4.77 14.91
N ARG A 32 -5.88 -4.28 14.99
CA ARG A 32 -5.22 -3.95 16.26
C ARG A 32 -5.87 -2.77 16.98
N ARG A 33 -6.31 -1.74 16.25
CA ARG A 33 -6.88 -0.51 16.83
C ARG A 33 -8.40 -0.56 17.00
N GLY A 34 -9.07 -1.50 16.35
CA GLY A 34 -10.50 -1.75 16.50
C GLY A 34 -11.43 -0.73 15.80
N PRO A 35 -12.75 -0.91 15.96
CA PRO A 35 -13.78 -0.02 15.44
C PRO A 35 -13.64 1.42 15.93
N GLY A 36 -14.07 2.39 15.13
CA GLY A 36 -13.95 3.82 15.45
C GLY A 36 -12.53 4.40 15.29
N SER A 37 -11.53 3.54 15.08
CA SER A 37 -10.17 4.00 14.80
C SER A 37 -10.07 4.69 13.44
N ARG A 38 -9.08 5.58 13.28
CA ARG A 38 -8.77 6.21 11.99
C ARG A 38 -8.46 5.18 10.90
N ALA A 39 -7.89 4.03 11.27
CA ALA A 39 -7.63 2.94 10.33
C ALA A 39 -8.93 2.29 9.83
N ALA A 40 -9.89 2.02 10.73
CA ALA A 40 -11.21 1.53 10.35
C ALA A 40 -11.93 2.52 9.41
N ARG A 41 -11.87 3.83 9.71
CA ARG A 41 -12.43 4.87 8.84
C ARG A 41 -11.79 4.88 7.44
N TYR A 42 -10.48 4.63 7.33
CA TYR A 42 -9.84 4.52 6.01
C TYR A 42 -10.28 3.28 5.24
N VAL A 43 -10.49 2.15 5.92
CA VAL A 43 -11.05 0.95 5.28
C VAL A 43 -12.43 1.25 4.69
N GLU A 44 -13.30 1.91 5.44
CA GLU A 44 -14.64 2.31 4.96
C GLU A 44 -14.54 3.22 3.72
N LEU A 45 -13.79 4.32 3.82
CA LEU A 45 -13.64 5.30 2.73
C LEU A 45 -13.04 4.69 1.46
N LEU A 46 -12.03 3.84 1.59
CA LEU A 46 -11.35 3.23 0.45
C LEU A 46 -12.17 2.09 -0.17
N THR A 47 -12.95 1.37 0.63
CA THR A 47 -13.86 0.31 0.12
C THR A 47 -14.97 0.91 -0.73
N ASP A 48 -15.47 2.10 -0.35
CA ASP A 48 -16.46 2.85 -1.11
C ASP A 48 -15.88 3.41 -2.43
N ARG A 49 -14.74 4.10 -2.34
CA ARG A 49 -14.22 4.94 -3.44
C ARG A 49 -13.30 4.25 -4.44
N SER A 50 -12.83 3.03 -4.18
CA SER A 50 -11.81 2.39 -5.01
C SER A 50 -12.10 0.90 -5.23
N GLU A 51 -12.48 0.55 -6.46
CA GLU A 51 -12.69 -0.85 -6.86
C GLU A 51 -11.44 -1.71 -6.69
N GLU A 52 -10.25 -1.18 -7.02
CA GLU A 52 -8.99 -1.91 -6.86
C GLU A 52 -8.74 -2.27 -5.40
N PHE A 53 -8.85 -1.28 -4.50
CA PHE A 53 -8.78 -1.51 -3.06
C PHE A 53 -9.79 -2.57 -2.63
N ARG A 54 -11.06 -2.47 -3.04
CA ARG A 54 -12.10 -3.45 -2.71
C ARG A 54 -11.74 -4.87 -3.17
N ARG A 55 -11.19 -5.01 -4.37
CA ARG A 55 -10.73 -6.29 -4.92
C ARG A 55 -9.58 -6.88 -4.13
N ILE A 56 -8.60 -6.07 -3.74
CA ILE A 56 -7.45 -6.52 -2.94
C ILE A 56 -7.88 -6.82 -1.50
N TRP A 57 -8.74 -5.98 -0.91
CA TRP A 57 -9.27 -6.16 0.44
C TRP A 57 -9.98 -7.51 0.60
N LYS A 58 -10.76 -7.93 -0.42
CA LYS A 58 -11.42 -9.24 -0.48
C LYS A 58 -10.47 -10.44 -0.44
N LYS A 59 -9.17 -10.26 -0.71
CA LYS A 59 -8.17 -11.33 -0.59
C LYS A 59 -7.78 -11.63 0.86
N HIS A 60 -8.16 -10.78 1.83
CA HIS A 60 -7.92 -10.98 3.26
C HIS A 60 -6.44 -11.19 3.64
N GLU A 61 -5.51 -10.68 2.82
CA GLU A 61 -4.09 -10.81 3.08
C GLU A 61 -3.68 -10.02 4.33
N VAL A 62 -2.84 -10.64 5.16
CA VAL A 62 -2.21 -10.07 6.35
C VAL A 62 -0.75 -10.50 6.37
N GLY A 63 0.14 -9.73 6.98
CA GLY A 63 1.52 -10.14 7.19
C GLY A 63 2.48 -9.88 6.03
N LEU A 64 2.06 -9.26 4.91
CA LEU A 64 3.01 -8.91 3.85
C LEU A 64 4.02 -7.89 4.38
N ARG A 65 5.28 -8.05 3.97
CA ARG A 65 6.39 -7.19 4.38
C ARG A 65 7.10 -6.64 3.13
N PRO A 66 7.53 -5.37 3.16
CA PRO A 66 8.34 -4.84 2.07
C PRO A 66 9.66 -5.63 1.99
N GLY A 67 10.21 -5.75 0.77
CA GLY A 67 11.60 -6.16 0.61
C GLY A 67 12.56 -5.12 1.19
N ALA A 68 13.84 -5.49 1.28
CA ALA A 68 14.90 -4.59 1.76
C ALA A 68 15.11 -3.37 0.86
N THR A 69 14.63 -3.44 -0.38
CA THR A 69 14.88 -2.45 -1.41
C THR A 69 13.57 -2.01 -2.07
N LYS A 70 13.47 -0.72 -2.40
CA LYS A 70 12.39 -0.13 -3.19
C LYS A 70 12.94 0.49 -4.45
N ARG A 71 12.22 0.32 -5.55
CA ARG A 71 12.56 0.91 -6.85
C ARG A 71 11.61 2.07 -7.16
N PHE A 72 12.18 3.20 -7.54
CA PHE A 72 11.43 4.42 -7.88
C PHE A 72 11.84 4.94 -9.25
N ILE A 73 10.92 5.64 -9.91
CA ILE A 73 11.18 6.40 -11.14
C ILE A 73 11.13 7.88 -10.78
N HIS A 74 12.31 8.51 -10.67
CA HIS A 74 12.45 9.93 -10.39
C HIS A 74 12.47 10.73 -11.71
N PRO A 75 11.73 11.84 -11.83
CA PRO A 75 11.62 12.59 -13.09
C PRO A 75 12.98 13.11 -13.60
N GLU A 76 13.88 13.49 -12.69
CA GLU A 76 15.20 14.06 -13.06
C GLU A 76 16.34 13.03 -13.00
N LEU A 77 16.20 11.96 -12.21
CA LEU A 77 17.29 11.02 -11.91
C LEU A 77 17.08 9.63 -12.54
N GLY A 78 15.91 9.40 -13.14
CA GLY A 78 15.55 8.10 -13.70
C GLY A 78 15.29 7.06 -12.61
N ARG A 79 15.66 5.81 -12.89
CA ARG A 79 15.42 4.68 -11.98
C ARG A 79 16.36 4.75 -10.76
N LEU A 80 15.77 4.79 -9.58
CA LEU A 80 16.46 4.76 -8.29
C LEU A 80 16.20 3.44 -7.58
N GLU A 81 17.25 2.89 -6.97
CA GLU A 81 17.15 1.72 -6.11
C GLU A 81 17.60 2.10 -4.70
N LEU A 82 16.67 2.03 -3.74
CA LEU A 82 16.88 2.53 -2.38
C LEU A 82 16.68 1.42 -1.36
N THR A 83 17.67 1.24 -0.48
CA THR A 83 17.52 0.39 0.69
C THR A 83 16.56 1.04 1.69
N CYS A 84 15.48 0.35 2.05
CA CYS A 84 14.47 0.85 2.97
C CYS A 84 14.60 0.14 4.31
N GLN A 85 14.87 0.90 5.37
CA GLN A 85 14.84 0.40 6.74
C GLN A 85 13.51 0.75 7.39
N THR A 86 12.93 -0.21 8.10
CA THR A 86 11.78 0.05 8.99
C THR A 86 12.33 0.23 10.40
N LEU A 87 12.11 1.39 10.98
CA LEU A 87 12.45 1.64 12.38
C LEU A 87 11.37 1.00 13.25
N VAL A 88 11.80 0.15 14.18
CA VAL A 88 10.94 -0.57 15.16
C VAL A 88 10.97 0.11 16.51
#